data_AF-A0A961TMY8-F1
#
_entry.id   AF-A0A961TMY8-F1
#
_cell.length_a   1.000
_cell.length_b   1.000
_cell.length_c   1.000
_cell.angle_alpha   90.00
_cell.angle_beta   90.00
_cell.angle_gamma   90.00
#
_symmetry.space_group_name_H-M   'P 1'
#
loop_
_entity.id
_entity.type
_entity.pdbx_description
1 polymer ?
#
loop_
_entity_poly.entity_id
_entity_poly.type
_entity_poly.pdbx_seq_one_letter_code
_entity_poly.pdbx_strand_id
1 'polypeptide(L)'
;MSFELPELPYDYEALTPFMSRETLEYHHDKHHQAYVTNGNNLLKDSGLEGKSLEEVVRASFGSNAGLFNNAGQHYNHIHFWKWMKKGGGGKSLPAKLQAAIDSDLGGYDKFRADFINAGVTQFGSGWCWLAVKDGKLAIMKTPNGENPLVHGAEPVLGCDVWEHS
;
A
#
# COMPACT_ATOMS: atom_id res chain seq x y z
N MET A 1 -8.04 -12.07 15.96
CA MET A 1 -6.71 -11.45 16.12
C MET A 1 -6.89 -9.95 16.03
N SER A 2 -6.15 -9.19 16.83
CA SER A 2 -6.07 -7.72 16.73
C SER A 2 -5.04 -7.33 15.67
N PHE A 3 -5.21 -6.15 15.07
CA PHE A 3 -4.18 -5.52 14.26
C PHE A 3 -2.98 -5.13 15.14
N GLU A 4 -1.78 -5.27 14.61
CA GLU A 4 -0.53 -4.93 15.29
C GLU A 4 0.32 -4.07 14.36
N LEU A 5 0.96 -3.04 14.91
CA LEU A 5 1.91 -2.24 14.16
C LEU A 5 3.19 -3.10 13.95
N PRO A 6 3.55 -3.47 12.70
CA PRO A 6 4.79 -4.19 12.47
C PRO A 6 5.98 -3.26 12.72
N GLU A 7 7.10 -3.80 13.19
CA GLU A 7 8.37 -3.06 13.18
C GLU A 7 8.78 -2.70 11.74
N LEU A 8 9.42 -1.54 11.56
CA LEU A 8 10.02 -1.18 10.28
C LEU A 8 11.11 -2.21 9.92
N PRO A 9 11.24 -2.62 8.63
CA PRO A 9 12.26 -3.58 8.21
C PRO A 9 13.66 -2.95 8.09
N TYR A 10 13.82 -1.69 8.51
CA TYR A 10 15.04 -0.90 8.43
C TYR A 10 15.03 0.24 9.45
N ASP A 11 16.20 0.78 9.78
CA ASP A 11 16.34 1.95 10.65
C ASP A 11 15.74 3.22 10.02
N TYR A 12 15.36 4.20 10.86
CA TYR A 12 14.78 5.47 10.39
C TYR A 12 15.66 6.30 9.45
N GLU A 13 16.96 6.03 9.38
CA GLU A 13 17.89 6.72 8.46
C GLU A 13 18.14 5.95 7.16
N ALA A 14 17.55 4.76 7.01
CA ALA A 14 17.86 3.84 5.91
C ALA A 14 17.42 4.35 4.54
N LEU A 15 16.44 5.25 4.48
CA LEU A 15 15.86 5.77 3.25
C LEU A 15 16.37 7.17 2.85
N THR A 16 17.23 7.78 3.66
CA THR A 16 17.89 9.06 3.35
C THR A 16 18.71 8.93 2.05
N PRO A 17 18.64 9.89 1.10
CA PRO A 17 17.94 11.19 1.17
C PRO A 17 16.51 11.19 0.59
N PHE A 18 15.94 10.02 0.28
CA PHE A 18 14.66 9.92 -0.44
C PHE A 18 13.43 10.02 0.48
N MET A 19 13.56 9.60 1.74
CA MET A 19 12.58 9.81 2.80
C MET A 19 13.33 10.05 4.10
N SER A 20 12.97 11.10 4.82
CA SER A 20 13.69 11.50 6.04
C SER A 20 13.30 10.63 7.23
N ARG A 21 14.17 10.62 8.25
CA ARG A 21 13.83 10.06 9.57
C ARG A 21 12.54 10.63 10.13
N GLU A 22 12.39 11.96 10.07
CA GLU A 22 11.20 12.64 10.62
C GLU A 22 9.93 12.15 9.93
N THR A 23 9.94 12.01 8.59
CA THR A 23 8.82 11.43 7.85
C THR A 23 8.51 10.02 8.33
N LEU A 24 9.52 9.15 8.50
CA LEU A 24 9.28 7.79 8.99
C LEU A 24 8.72 7.77 10.42
N GLU A 25 9.21 8.61 11.33
CA GLU A 25 8.69 8.71 12.71
C GLU A 25 7.22 9.15 12.74
N TYR A 26 6.82 10.13 11.93
CA TYR A 26 5.41 10.52 11.85
C TYR A 26 4.56 9.49 11.10
N HIS A 27 5.02 9.01 9.95
CA HIS A 27 4.24 8.17 9.06
C HIS A 27 4.05 6.76 9.65
N HIS A 28 5.10 6.16 10.22
CA HIS A 28 5.01 4.87 10.89
C HIS A 28 4.42 4.98 12.31
N ASP A 29 5.04 5.77 13.18
CA ASP A 29 4.74 5.71 14.62
C ASP A 29 3.49 6.50 15.01
N LYS A 30 3.01 7.40 14.12
CA LYS A 30 1.77 8.15 14.34
C LYS A 30 0.67 7.72 13.38
N HIS A 31 0.85 7.87 12.07
CA HIS A 31 -0.22 7.58 11.11
C HIS A 31 -0.57 6.08 11.09
N HIS A 32 0.41 5.21 10.85
CA HIS A 32 0.16 3.76 10.83
C HIS A 32 -0.31 3.23 12.19
N GLN A 33 0.30 3.69 13.29
CA GLN A 33 -0.15 3.36 14.64
C GLN A 33 -1.61 3.80 14.91
N ALA A 34 -2.02 4.97 14.44
CA ALA A 34 -3.40 5.45 14.59
C ALA A 34 -4.39 4.57 13.82
N TYR A 35 -4.05 4.15 12.59
CA TYR A 35 -4.87 3.21 11.82
C TYR A 35 -5.03 1.87 12.54
N VAL A 36 -3.96 1.34 13.14
CA VAL A 36 -4.00 0.12 13.96
C VAL A 36 -4.91 0.30 15.17
N THR A 37 -4.72 1.37 15.95
CA THR A 37 -5.49 1.63 17.17
C THR A 37 -6.98 1.83 16.88
N ASN A 38 -7.30 2.69 15.91
CA ASN A 38 -8.68 2.99 15.53
C ASN A 38 -9.34 1.78 14.85
N GLY A 39 -8.61 1.08 13.98
CA GLY A 39 -9.06 -0.15 13.34
C GLY A 39 -9.45 -1.21 14.37
N ASN A 40 -8.59 -1.45 15.37
CA ASN A 40 -8.91 -2.37 16.48
C ASN A 40 -10.13 -1.94 17.30
N ASN A 41 -10.31 -0.64 17.53
CA ASN A 41 -11.49 -0.15 18.26
C ASN A 41 -12.78 -0.34 17.45
N LEU A 42 -12.73 -0.13 16.14
CA LEU A 42 -13.87 -0.29 15.22
C LEU A 42 -14.15 -1.76 14.87
N LEU A 43 -13.16 -2.64 15.03
CA LEU A 43 -13.30 -4.07 14.81
C LEU A 43 -14.10 -4.75 15.93
N LYS A 44 -14.11 -4.17 17.13
CA LYS A 44 -14.92 -4.67 18.26
C LYS A 44 -16.40 -4.54 17.93
N ASP A 45 -17.14 -5.60 18.21
CA ASP A 45 -18.58 -5.75 17.96
C ASP A 45 -19.00 -5.50 16.50
N SER A 46 -18.06 -5.67 15.57
CA SER A 46 -18.29 -5.51 14.12
C SER A 46 -18.83 -6.76 13.45
N GLY A 47 -18.72 -7.92 14.12
CA GLY A 47 -19.02 -9.24 13.54
C GLY A 47 -17.91 -9.78 12.64
N LEU A 48 -16.77 -9.08 12.53
CA LEU A 48 -15.59 -9.47 11.77
C LEU A 48 -14.41 -9.85 12.69
N GLU A 49 -14.64 -10.02 13.99
CA GLU A 49 -13.62 -10.43 14.94
C GLU A 49 -13.05 -11.79 14.57
N GLY A 50 -11.72 -11.92 14.67
CA GLY A 50 -11.04 -13.19 14.36
C GLY A 50 -10.75 -13.42 12.88
N LYS A 51 -11.30 -12.61 11.98
CA LYS A 51 -10.97 -12.60 10.55
C LYS A 51 -9.54 -12.11 10.28
N SER A 52 -9.00 -12.48 9.13
CA SER A 52 -7.74 -11.91 8.62
C SER A 52 -7.93 -10.43 8.27
N LEU A 53 -6.83 -9.67 8.19
CA LEU A 53 -6.88 -8.27 7.77
C LEU A 53 -7.52 -8.11 6.38
N GLU A 54 -7.15 -8.96 5.43
CA GLU A 54 -7.70 -8.96 4.08
C GLU A 54 -9.20 -9.27 4.07
N GLU A 55 -9.64 -10.25 4.88
CA GLU A 55 -11.08 -10.55 5.05
C GLU A 55 -11.82 -9.33 5.62
N VAL A 56 -11.27 -8.64 6.62
CA VAL A 56 -11.86 -7.42 7.20
C VAL A 56 -11.95 -6.30 6.17
N VAL A 57 -10.87 -6.04 5.43
CA VAL A 57 -10.84 -5.02 4.36
C VAL A 57 -11.92 -5.30 3.31
N ARG A 58 -12.03 -6.55 2.86
CA ARG A 58 -13.03 -6.96 1.87
C ARG A 58 -14.46 -6.83 2.39
N ALA A 59 -14.73 -7.30 3.60
CA ALA A 59 -16.07 -7.34 4.16
C ALA A 59 -16.59 -5.96 4.58
N SER A 60 -15.71 -5.05 4.99
CA SER A 60 -16.06 -3.68 5.40
C SER A 60 -16.22 -2.71 4.23
N PHE A 61 -15.71 -3.04 3.04
CA PHE A 61 -15.84 -2.19 1.86
C PHE A 61 -17.31 -1.97 1.47
N GLY A 62 -17.71 -0.71 1.37
CA GLY A 62 -19.09 -0.30 1.08
C GLY A 62 -20.11 -0.49 2.21
N SER A 63 -19.76 -1.19 3.29
CA SER A 63 -20.66 -1.52 4.41
C SER A 63 -20.31 -0.78 5.70
N ASN A 64 -19.02 -0.54 5.96
CA ASN A 64 -18.53 0.17 7.15
C ASN A 64 -17.29 1.01 6.79
N ALA A 65 -17.52 2.25 6.37
CA ALA A 65 -16.46 3.15 5.91
C ALA A 65 -15.39 3.43 6.97
N GLY A 66 -15.77 3.51 8.26
CA GLY A 66 -14.83 3.76 9.35
C GLY A 66 -13.85 2.61 9.53
N LEU A 67 -14.36 1.38 9.63
CA LEU A 67 -13.54 0.18 9.75
C LEU A 67 -12.72 -0.04 8.47
N PHE A 68 -13.35 0.13 7.31
CA PHE A 68 -12.70 -0.02 6.00
C PHE A 68 -11.49 0.91 5.85
N ASN A 69 -11.63 2.21 6.14
CA ASN A 69 -10.53 3.14 5.96
C ASN A 69 -9.35 2.83 6.89
N ASN A 70 -9.59 2.42 8.13
CA ASN A 70 -8.50 2.10 9.07
C ASN A 70 -7.85 0.75 8.77
N ALA A 71 -8.64 -0.30 8.49
CA ALA A 71 -8.12 -1.61 8.10
C ALA A 71 -7.41 -1.55 6.74
N GLY A 72 -7.98 -0.82 5.78
CA GLY A 72 -7.40 -0.59 4.45
C GLY A 72 -6.07 0.15 4.54
N GLN A 73 -5.99 1.25 5.29
CA GLN A 73 -4.72 1.93 5.50
C GLN A 73 -3.70 1.06 6.25
N HIS A 74 -4.11 0.29 7.26
CA HIS A 74 -3.21 -0.67 7.91
C HIS A 74 -2.64 -1.66 6.88
N TYR A 75 -3.50 -2.28 6.06
CA TYR A 75 -3.07 -3.18 4.99
C TYR A 75 -2.07 -2.51 4.04
N ASN A 76 -2.38 -1.31 3.55
CA ASN A 76 -1.53 -0.57 2.62
C ASN A 76 -0.12 -0.34 3.18
N HIS A 77 -0.03 0.10 4.44
CA HIS A 77 1.24 0.46 5.06
C HIS A 77 2.10 -0.77 5.43
N ILE A 78 1.49 -1.89 5.86
CA ILE A 78 2.24 -3.14 6.11
C ILE A 78 3.02 -3.57 4.86
N HIS A 79 2.48 -3.30 3.67
CA HIS A 79 3.16 -3.55 2.41
C HIS A 79 4.12 -2.43 2.02
N PHE A 80 3.72 -1.16 2.17
CA PHE A 80 4.53 0.02 1.82
C PHE A 80 5.94 -0.03 2.41
N TRP A 81 6.06 -0.34 3.70
CA TRP A 81 7.36 -0.43 4.37
C TRP A 81 8.26 -1.52 3.79
N LYS A 82 7.68 -2.61 3.28
CA LYS A 82 8.43 -3.74 2.73
C LYS A 82 8.88 -3.51 1.29
N TRP A 83 8.29 -2.54 0.59
CA TRP A 83 8.64 -2.19 -0.78
C TRP A 83 9.84 -1.24 -0.89
N MET A 84 10.21 -0.61 0.21
CA MET A 84 11.37 0.26 0.31
C MET A 84 12.53 -0.43 1.01
N LYS A 85 13.76 -0.01 0.69
CA LYS A 85 14.98 -0.47 1.37
C LYS A 85 16.13 0.49 1.15
N LYS A 86 17.14 0.42 2.02
CA LYS A 86 18.43 1.10 1.83
C LYS A 86 19.08 0.67 0.51
N GLY A 87 19.48 1.65 -0.31
CA GLY A 87 20.09 1.40 -1.61
C GLY A 87 19.17 0.71 -2.62
N GLY A 88 17.84 0.90 -2.48
CA GLY A 88 16.85 0.44 -3.46
C GLY A 88 16.89 1.21 -4.79
N GLY A 89 15.91 0.94 -5.64
CA GLY A 89 15.80 1.53 -6.98
C GLY A 89 16.63 0.80 -8.04
N GLY A 90 16.94 1.52 -9.12
CA GLY A 90 17.56 0.94 -10.33
C GLY A 90 16.55 0.27 -11.26
N LYS A 91 17.04 -0.45 -12.28
CA LYS A 91 16.21 -1.16 -13.28
C LYS A 91 16.35 -2.69 -13.19
N SER A 92 17.07 -3.21 -12.20
CA SER A 92 17.26 -4.66 -12.06
C SER A 92 16.03 -5.27 -11.40
N LEU A 93 15.34 -6.14 -12.12
CA LEU A 93 14.13 -6.82 -11.66
C LEU A 93 14.31 -8.34 -11.71
N PRO A 94 13.61 -9.11 -10.84
CA PRO A 94 13.51 -10.55 -11.00
C PRO A 94 13.02 -10.91 -12.41
N ALA A 95 13.62 -11.93 -13.04
CA ALA A 95 13.40 -12.24 -14.44
C ALA A 95 11.91 -12.43 -14.81
N LYS A 96 11.13 -13.09 -13.93
CA LYS A 96 9.69 -13.27 -14.13
C LYS A 96 8.92 -11.94 -14.12
N LEU A 97 9.31 -11.02 -13.24
CA LEU A 97 8.70 -9.69 -13.15
C LEU A 97 9.07 -8.83 -14.37
N GLN A 98 10.33 -8.87 -14.80
CA GLN A 98 10.78 -8.17 -16.01
C GLN A 98 9.97 -8.62 -17.23
N ALA A 99 9.86 -9.94 -17.45
CA ALA A 99 9.10 -10.49 -18.56
C ALA A 99 7.61 -10.09 -18.53
N ALA A 100 7.00 -10.05 -17.35
CA ALA A 100 5.62 -9.60 -17.19
C ALA A 100 5.46 -8.10 -17.47
N ILE A 101 6.40 -7.25 -17.04
CA ILE A 101 6.39 -5.81 -17.35
C ILE A 101 6.55 -5.57 -18.85
N ASP A 102 7.44 -6.32 -19.50
CA ASP A 102 7.66 -6.21 -20.95
C ASP A 102 6.42 -6.64 -21.73
N SER A 103 5.79 -7.76 -21.34
CA SER A 103 4.57 -8.30 -21.96
C SER A 103 3.34 -7.42 -21.73
N ASP A 104 3.07 -7.06 -20.48
CA ASP A 104 1.76 -6.53 -20.09
C ASP A 104 1.73 -5.00 -20.07
N LEU A 105 2.87 -4.35 -19.81
CA LEU A 105 2.93 -2.89 -19.61
C LEU A 105 3.72 -2.16 -20.70
N GLY A 106 4.36 -2.90 -21.61
CA GLY A 106 5.13 -2.35 -22.73
C GLY A 106 6.55 -1.93 -22.34
N GLY A 107 7.14 -2.60 -21.33
CA GLY A 107 8.52 -2.42 -20.92
C GLY A 107 8.74 -1.42 -19.79
N TYR A 108 9.92 -1.51 -19.17
CA TYR A 108 10.23 -0.80 -17.91
C TYR A 108 10.00 0.71 -17.99
N ASP A 109 10.45 1.37 -19.05
CA ASP A 109 10.37 2.83 -19.14
C ASP A 109 8.91 3.31 -19.28
N LYS A 110 8.09 2.56 -20.04
CA LYS A 110 6.65 2.84 -20.16
C LYS A 110 5.94 2.55 -18.84
N PHE A 111 6.20 1.41 -18.21
CA PHE A 111 5.70 1.09 -16.87
C PHE A 111 6.01 2.21 -15.87
N ARG A 112 7.26 2.66 -15.79
CA ARG A 112 7.69 3.70 -14.86
C ARG A 112 6.95 5.01 -15.11
N ALA A 113 6.82 5.42 -16.37
CA ALA A 113 6.10 6.63 -16.74
C ALA A 113 4.62 6.55 -16.34
N ASP A 114 3.96 5.44 -16.65
CA ASP A 114 2.54 5.22 -16.35
C ASP A 114 2.28 5.12 -14.84
N PHE A 115 3.18 4.46 -14.08
CA PHE A 115 3.07 4.32 -12.63
C PHE A 115 3.24 5.68 -11.91
N ILE A 116 4.21 6.49 -12.34
CA ILE A 116 4.39 7.86 -11.84
C ILE A 116 3.17 8.72 -12.20
N ASN A 117 2.68 8.64 -13.43
CA ASN A 117 1.49 9.37 -13.87
C ASN A 117 0.25 8.98 -13.05
N ALA A 118 0.08 7.70 -12.71
CA ALA A 118 -1.00 7.25 -11.84
C ALA A 118 -0.94 7.92 -10.45
N GLY A 119 0.25 8.03 -9.85
CA GLY A 119 0.45 8.75 -8.58
C GLY A 119 0.19 10.26 -8.71
N VAL A 120 0.82 10.92 -9.68
CA VAL A 120 0.69 12.38 -9.90
C VAL A 120 -0.76 12.80 -10.19
N THR A 121 -1.51 11.96 -10.88
CA THR A 121 -2.91 12.25 -11.24
C THR A 121 -3.92 11.72 -10.24
N GLN A 122 -3.49 11.09 -9.14
CA GLN A 122 -4.37 10.79 -8.02
C GLN A 122 -4.66 12.12 -7.30
N PHE A 123 -5.84 12.68 -7.53
CA PHE A 123 -6.23 13.94 -6.91
C PHE A 123 -6.67 13.70 -5.46
N GLY A 124 -6.13 14.50 -4.55
CA GLY A 124 -6.27 14.30 -3.11
C GLY A 124 -5.47 13.08 -2.63
N SER A 125 -5.79 12.62 -1.43
CA SER A 125 -5.13 11.48 -0.81
C SER A 125 -5.40 10.15 -1.53
N GLY A 126 -4.38 9.30 -1.63
CA GLY A 126 -4.54 7.97 -2.20
C GLY A 126 -3.21 7.27 -2.46
N TRP A 127 -3.26 6.30 -3.35
CA TRP A 127 -2.15 5.41 -3.67
C TRP A 127 -2.08 5.14 -5.17
N CYS A 128 -0.88 4.90 -5.70
CA CYS A 128 -0.71 4.25 -7.00
C CYS A 128 -0.10 2.86 -6.82
N TRP A 129 -0.46 1.95 -7.74
CA TRP A 129 -0.18 0.52 -7.60
C TRP A 129 0.26 -0.10 -8.91
N LEU A 130 1.15 -1.07 -8.80
CA LEU A 130 1.33 -2.17 -9.73
C LEU A 130 0.66 -3.37 -9.06
N ALA A 131 -0.30 -3.98 -9.74
CA ALA A 131 -1.06 -5.09 -9.21
C ALA A 131 -1.22 -6.20 -10.25
N VAL A 132 -1.45 -7.43 -9.80
CA VAL A 132 -1.92 -8.52 -10.66
C VAL A 132 -3.44 -8.50 -10.67
N LYS A 133 -4.02 -8.39 -11.87
CA LYS A 133 -5.47 -8.48 -12.09
C LYS A 133 -5.73 -9.39 -13.28
N ASP A 134 -6.62 -10.37 -13.11
CA ASP A 134 -6.95 -11.35 -14.14
C ASP A 134 -5.71 -12.05 -14.75
N GLY A 135 -4.71 -12.31 -13.90
CA GLY A 135 -3.46 -12.98 -14.26
C GLY A 135 -2.41 -12.10 -14.96
N LYS A 136 -2.65 -10.80 -15.13
CA LYS A 136 -1.72 -9.86 -15.78
C LYS A 136 -1.34 -8.69 -14.87
N LEU A 137 -0.20 -8.06 -15.15
CA LEU A 137 0.15 -6.80 -14.48
C LEU A 137 -0.73 -5.65 -14.99
N ALA A 138 -1.19 -4.83 -14.04
CA ALA A 138 -1.95 -3.62 -14.30
C ALA A 138 -1.45 -2.49 -13.39
N ILE A 139 -1.47 -1.27 -13.93
CA ILE A 139 -1.26 -0.05 -13.16
C ILE A 139 -2.63 0.49 -12.76
N MET A 140 -2.80 0.85 -11.48
CA MET A 140 -4.02 1.46 -10.98
C MET A 140 -3.70 2.52 -9.94
N LYS A 141 -4.69 3.35 -9.62
CA LYS A 141 -4.64 4.30 -8.51
C LYS A 141 -5.95 4.21 -7.73
N THR A 142 -5.89 4.44 -6.43
CA THR A 142 -7.05 4.34 -5.55
C THR A 142 -7.10 5.55 -4.61
N PRO A 143 -8.31 6.05 -4.30
CA PRO A 143 -8.47 7.12 -3.33
C PRO A 143 -8.37 6.59 -1.89
N ASN A 144 -7.89 7.45 -0.99
CA ASN A 144 -7.96 7.23 0.46
C ASN A 144 -7.37 5.87 0.90
N GLY A 145 -8.14 5.08 1.66
CA GLY A 145 -7.76 3.74 2.16
C GLY A 145 -8.10 2.58 1.23
N GLU A 146 -8.61 2.85 0.02
CA GLU A 146 -8.84 1.80 -0.97
C GLU A 146 -7.52 1.23 -1.49
N ASN A 147 -7.56 -0.04 -1.90
CA ASN A 147 -6.40 -0.78 -2.40
C ASN A 147 -6.82 -1.87 -3.40
N PRO A 148 -5.88 -2.52 -4.09
CA PRO A 148 -6.20 -3.49 -5.14
C PRO A 148 -7.10 -4.65 -4.69
N LEU A 149 -7.08 -5.02 -3.39
CA LEU A 149 -7.86 -6.15 -2.89
C LEU A 149 -9.34 -5.99 -3.26
N VAL A 150 -9.95 -4.86 -2.90
CA VAL A 150 -11.39 -4.64 -3.10
C VAL A 150 -11.81 -4.52 -4.57
N HIS A 151 -10.83 -4.46 -5.48
CA HIS A 151 -11.01 -4.38 -6.93
C HIS A 151 -10.67 -5.69 -7.67
N GLY A 152 -10.57 -6.80 -6.92
CA GLY A 152 -10.27 -8.13 -7.46
C GLY A 152 -8.82 -8.28 -7.93
N ALA A 153 -7.91 -7.50 -7.37
CA ALA A 153 -6.50 -7.49 -7.74
C ALA A 153 -5.59 -7.70 -6.51
N GLU A 154 -4.35 -8.09 -6.77
CA GLU A 154 -3.33 -8.32 -5.75
C GLU A 154 -2.16 -7.34 -5.91
N PRO A 155 -1.79 -6.57 -4.88
CA PRO A 155 -0.72 -5.58 -4.98
C PRO A 155 0.66 -6.26 -5.14
N VAL A 156 1.47 -5.75 -6.07
CA VAL A 156 2.88 -6.13 -6.25
C VAL A 156 3.79 -5.04 -5.70
N LEU A 157 3.45 -3.77 -6.00
CA LEU A 157 4.12 -2.57 -5.53
C LEU A 157 3.08 -1.46 -5.38
N GLY A 158 3.27 -0.57 -4.41
CA GLY A 158 2.48 0.64 -4.26
C GLY A 158 3.32 1.81 -3.76
N CYS A 159 2.88 3.03 -4.09
CA CYS A 159 3.41 4.27 -3.57
C CYS A 159 2.29 5.03 -2.88
N ASP A 160 2.53 5.42 -1.63
CA ASP A 160 1.66 6.36 -0.94
C ASP A 160 1.81 7.75 -1.58
N VAL A 161 0.69 8.40 -1.86
CA VAL A 161 0.64 9.79 -2.33
C VAL A 161 -0.28 10.66 -1.47
N TRP A 162 -0.61 10.20 -0.26
CA TRP A 162 -1.11 11.07 0.78
C TRP A 162 -0.03 12.12 1.13
N GLU A 163 -0.44 13.36 1.38
CA GLU A 163 0.48 14.49 1.59
C GLU A 163 1.41 14.36 2.81
N HIS A 164 1.15 13.40 3.71
CA HIS A 164 2.01 13.14 4.87
C HIS A 164 3.16 12.17 4.55
N SER A 165 3.14 11.50 3.39
CA SER A 165 4.19 10.57 2.97
C SER A 165 5.43 11.28 2.42
#